data_AF-A0A2G8JAT6-F1
#
_entry.id   AF-A0A2G8JAT6-F1
#
_cell.length_a   1.000
_cell.length_b   1.000
_cell.length_c   1.000
_cell.angle_alpha   90.00
_cell.angle_beta   90.00
_cell.angle_gamma   90.00
#
_symmetry.space_group_name_H-M   'P 1'
#
loop_
_entity.id
_entity.type
_entity.pdbx_description
1 polymer ?
#
loop_
_entity_poly.entity_id
_entity_poly.type
_entity_poly.pdbx_seq_one_letter_code
_entity_poly.pdbx_strand_id
1 'polypeptide(L)' 'LYLTTTAIALCDHVDLYGFWPLPIDIHGNQVKYHYYEDKPSPTIMHDFHLEFLHLAHLHERGVIQIHAGK' A
#
# COMPACT_ATOMS: atom_id res chain seq x y z
N LEU A 1 8.94 0.57 -1.41
CA LEU A 1 9.09 -0.58 -0.46
C LEU A 1 10.08 -0.42 0.70
N TYR A 2 10.98 0.58 0.72
CA TYR A 2 12.08 0.69 1.71
C TYR A 2 11.64 0.55 3.18
N LEU A 3 10.67 1.35 3.63
CA LEU A 3 10.21 1.32 5.03
C LEU A 3 9.62 -0.04 5.42
N THR A 4 8.88 -0.69 4.50
CA THR A 4 8.33 -2.03 4.75
C THR A 4 9.44 -3.05 4.97
N THR A 5 10.49 -3.05 4.13
CA THR A 5 11.61 -4.00 4.29
C THR A 5 12.37 -3.78 5.59
N THR A 6 12.52 -2.53 6.03
CA THR A 6 13.12 -2.21 7.33
C THR A 6 12.24 -2.67 8.48
N ALA A 7 10.92 -2.45 8.41
CA ALA A 7 9.98 -2.91 9.45
C ALA A 7 9.98 -4.44 9.58
N ILE A 8 9.98 -5.19 8.47
CA ILE A 8 10.07 -6.66 8.49
C ILE A 8 11.34 -7.14 9.21
N ALA A 9 12.45 -6.42 9.09
CA ALA A 9 13.71 -6.79 9.74
C ALA A 9 13.77 -6.44 11.24
N LEU A 10 12.93 -5.52 11.71
CA LEU A 10 13.04 -4.94 13.06
C LEU A 10 11.83 -5.21 13.96
N CYS A 11 10.69 -5.59 13.40
CA CYS A 11 9.43 -5.71 14.12
C CYS A 11 8.91 -7.15 14.06
N ASP A 12 8.31 -7.62 15.16
CA ASP A 12 7.70 -8.95 15.22
C ASP A 12 6.42 -9.05 14.37
N HIS A 13 5.72 -7.93 14.19
CA HIS A 13 4.54 -7.81 13.35
C HIS A 13 4.54 -6.47 12.62
N VAL A 14 4.05 -6.47 11.37
CA VAL A 14 4.03 -5.31 10.50
C VAL A 14 2.64 -5.16 9.88
N ASP A 15 1.93 -4.13 10.32
CA ASP A 15 0.68 -3.68 9.73
C ASP A 15 0.93 -2.50 8.78
N LEU A 16 0.55 -2.63 7.52
CA LEU A 16 0.62 -1.58 6.52
C LEU A 16 -0.76 -0.94 6.32
N TYR A 17 -0.77 0.39 6.44
CA TYR A 17 -1.92 1.24 6.19
C TYR A 17 -1.61 2.24 5.08
N GLY A 18 -2.63 2.61 4.30
CA GLY A 18 -2.53 3.70 3.32
C GLY A 18 -1.71 3.37 2.07
N PHE A 19 -1.20 2.15 1.90
CA PHE A 19 -0.57 1.72 0.65
C PHE A 19 -1.63 1.14 -0.30
N TRP A 20 -2.30 2.01 -1.05
CA TRP A 20 -3.35 1.65 -2.01
C TRP A 20 -3.21 2.46 -3.30
N PRO A 21 -2.51 1.95 -4.33
CA PRO A 21 -2.22 2.70 -5.55
C PRO A 21 -3.36 2.65 -6.58
N LEU A 22 -4.57 2.28 -6.17
CA LEU A 22 -5.73 2.13 -7.05
C LEU A 22 -6.73 3.26 -6.78
N PRO A 23 -7.40 3.80 -7.82
CA PRO A 23 -8.38 4.86 -7.66
C PRO A 23 -9.72 4.37 -7.07
N ILE A 24 -9.87 3.06 -6.90
CA ILE A 24 -11.10 2.41 -6.43
C ILE A 24 -10.74 1.49 -5.26
N ASP A 25 -11.49 1.54 -4.16
CA ASP A 25 -11.33 0.63 -3.01
C ASP A 25 -11.95 -0.75 -3.24
N ILE A 26 -11.81 -1.65 -2.27
CA ILE A 26 -12.39 -3.00 -2.31
C ILE A 26 -13.93 -3.03 -2.34
N HIS A 27 -14.59 -1.91 -2.06
CA HIS A 27 -16.05 -1.76 -2.06
C HIS A 27 -16.57 -1.04 -3.32
N GLY A 28 -15.69 -0.64 -4.24
CA GLY A 28 -16.06 0.07 -5.48
C GLY A 28 -16.15 1.59 -5.35
N ASN A 29 -15.76 2.17 -4.21
CA ASN A 29 -15.78 3.62 -4.03
C ASN A 29 -14.53 4.28 -4.63
N GLN A 30 -14.69 5.49 -5.16
CA GLN A 30 -13.57 6.34 -5.58
C GLN A 30 -12.72 6.74 -4.35
N VAL A 31 -11.41 6.59 -4.44
CA VAL A 31 -10.46 6.98 -3.40
C VAL A 31 -9.51 8.04 -3.92
N LYS A 32 -9.22 9.02 -3.07
CA LYS A 32 -8.21 10.05 -3.36
C LYS A 32 -6.82 9.42 -3.39
N TYR A 33 -5.96 9.91 -4.27
CA TYR A 33 -4.58 9.43 -4.38
C TYR A 33 -3.79 9.66 -3.08
N HIS A 34 -3.92 10.85 -2.48
CA HIS A 34 -3.42 11.15 -1.15
C HIS A 34 -4.59 11.34 -0.19
N TYR A 35 -4.46 10.88 1.05
CA TYR A 35 -5.54 10.98 2.04
C TYR A 35 -5.83 12.42 2.51
N TYR A 36 -4.87 13.34 2.35
CA TYR A 36 -4.93 14.70 2.88
C TYR A 36 -5.19 15.78 1.82
N GLU A 37 -5.08 15.46 0.53
CA GLU A 37 -5.24 16.44 -0.55
C GLU A 37 -5.94 15.86 -1.78
N ASP A 38 -6.61 16.73 -2.54
CA ASP A 38 -7.18 16.42 -3.86
C ASP A 38 -6.21 16.83 -4.97
N LYS A 39 -5.06 16.16 -5.03
CA LYS A 39 -4.13 16.28 -6.16
C LYS A 39 -4.12 14.99 -6.97
N PRO A 40 -4.02 15.08 -8.31
CA PRO A 40 -3.80 13.90 -9.13
C PRO A 40 -2.46 13.26 -8.77
N SER A 41 -2.35 11.95 -9.08
CA SER A 41 -1.09 11.24 -8.96
C SER A 41 0.01 12.02 -9.70
N PRO A 42 1.15 12.34 -9.04
CA PRO A 42 2.26 13.00 -9.71
C PRO A 42 2.82 12.12 -10.83
N THR A 43 3.65 12.67 -11.71
CA THR A 43 4.41 11.85 -12.67
C THR A 43 5.55 11.16 -11.93
N ILE A 44 5.55 9.83 -11.82
CA ILE A 44 6.38 9.10 -10.84
C ILE A 44 7.41 8.20 -11.53
N MET A 45 8.59 8.11 -10.92
CA MET A 45 9.68 7.18 -11.28
C MET A 45 9.43 5.74 -10.80
N HIS A 46 8.42 5.52 -9.94
CA HIS A 46 8.10 4.24 -9.32
C HIS A 46 6.84 3.63 -9.95
N ASP A 47 6.85 2.30 -10.09
CA ASP A 47 5.65 1.52 -10.43
C ASP A 47 4.97 1.05 -9.14
N PHE A 48 4.05 1.87 -8.62
CA PHE A 48 3.36 1.55 -7.38
C PHE A 48 2.39 0.37 -7.52
N HIS A 49 1.90 0.06 -8.72
CA HIS A 49 1.09 -1.14 -8.94
C HIS A 49 1.95 -2.39 -8.72
N LEU A 50 3.16 -2.42 -9.31
CA LEU A 50 4.10 -3.52 -9.11
C LEU A 50 4.58 -3.61 -7.65
N GLU A 51 4.83 -2.49 -6.97
CA GLU A 51 5.16 -2.50 -5.54
C GLU A 51 4.01 -3.10 -4.70
N PHE A 52 2.76 -2.74 -5.00
CA PHE A 52 1.60 -3.29 -4.30
C PHE A 52 1.44 -4.79 -4.52
N LEU A 53 1.68 -5.30 -5.73
CA LEU A 53 1.64 -6.74 -5.99
C LEU A 53 2.66 -7.52 -5.13
N HIS A 54 3.87 -6.99 -4.96
CA HIS A 54 4.86 -7.59 -4.07
C HIS A 54 4.39 -7.57 -2.61
N LEU A 55 3.79 -6.46 -2.16
CA LEU A 55 3.23 -6.38 -0.80
C LEU A 55 2.06 -7.35 -0.60
N ALA A 56 1.16 -7.47 -1.59
CA ALA A 56 0.04 -8.41 -1.55
C ALA A 56 0.54 -9.86 -1.43
N HIS A 57 1.59 -10.22 -2.17
CA HIS A 57 2.20 -11.55 -2.06
C HIS A 57 2.82 -11.81 -0.67
N LEU A 58 3.44 -10.80 -0.06
CA LEU A 58 3.93 -10.90 1.33
C LEU A 58 2.77 -11.01 2.33
N HIS A 59 1.66 -10.32 2.07
CA HIS A 59 0.45 -10.39 2.86
C HIS A 59 -0.20 -11.77 2.82
N GLU A 60 -0.35 -12.36 1.63
CA GLU A 60 -0.86 -13.72 1.45
C GLU A 60 0.00 -14.78 2.16
N ARG A 61 1.29 -14.51 2.33
CA ARG A 61 2.24 -15.38 3.06
C ARG A 61 2.29 -15.12 4.56
N GLY A 62 1.53 -14.15 5.07
CA GLY A 62 1.52 -13.77 6.48
C GLY A 62 2.78 -13.05 6.97
N VAL A 63 3.62 -12.53 6.06
CA VAL A 63 4.83 -11.78 6.44
C VAL A 63 4.48 -10.37 6.93
N ILE A 64 3.45 -9.78 6.33
CA ILE A 64 2.89 -8.48 6.69
C ILE A 64 1.37 -8.53 6.66
N GLN A 65 0.70 -7.59 7.29
CA GLN A 65 -0.74 -7.42 7.20
C GLN A 65 -1.08 -6.12 6.49
N ILE A 66 -1.80 -6.21 5.36
CA ILE A 66 -2.28 -5.02 4.65
C ILE A 66 -3.70 -4.73 5.09
N HIS A 67 -3.95 -3.48 5.48
CA HIS A 67 -5.28 -2.98 5.80
C HIS A 67 -5.80 -2.17 4.62
N ALA A 68 -6.49 -2.85 3.71
CA ALA A 68 -7.12 -2.26 2.53
C ALA A 68 -8.61 -1.98 2.82
N GLY A 69 -8.87 -0.89 3.55
CA GLY A 69 -10.23 -0.49 3.91
C GLY A 69 -10.26 0.82 4.69
N LYS A 70 -11.45 1.39 4.84
CA LYS A 70 -11.73 2.49 5.76
C LYS A 70 -12.55 1.96 6.94
#